data_AF-A0A505MUI9-F1
#
_entry.id   AF-A0A505MUI9-F1
#
_cell.length_a   1.000
_cell.length_b   1.000
_cell.length_c   1.000
_cell.angle_alpha   90.00
_cell.angle_beta   90.00
_cell.angle_gamma   90.00
#
_symmetry.space_group_name_H-M   'P 1'
#
loop_
_entity.id
_entity.type
_entity.pdbx_description
1 polymer ?
#
loop_
_entity_poly.entity_id
_entity_poly.type
_entity_poly.pdbx_seq_one_letter_code
_entity_poly.pdbx_strand_id
1 'polypeptide(L)' 'MILHTSRYLFDQHGFHNVGVDRISKESNVSKMTFYKYFKSKEKLIELCLEFHQETLQQQVSSILSTNL' A
#
# COMPACT_ATOMS: atom_id res chain seq x y z
N MET A 1 -1.80 -0.07 9.08
CA MET A 1 -2.48 -1.39 9.03
C MET A 1 -2.94 -1.70 7.61
N ILE A 2 -3.94 -1.01 7.05
CA ILE A 2 -4.45 -1.30 5.69
C ILE A 2 -3.37 -1.17 4.61
N LEU A 3 -2.63 -0.04 4.54
CA LEU A 3 -1.62 0.19 3.50
C LEU A 3 -0.52 -0.90 3.49
N HIS A 4 0.05 -1.21 4.66
CA HIS A 4 1.09 -2.24 4.80
C HIS A 4 0.58 -3.64 4.43
N THR A 5 -0.58 -4.06 4.97
CA THR A 5 -1.18 -5.37 4.65
C THR A 5 -1.50 -5.47 3.16
N SER A 6 -2.02 -4.39 2.56
CA SER A 6 -2.35 -4.36 1.14
C SER A 6 -1.11 -4.47 0.26
N ARG A 7 -0.03 -3.75 0.59
CA ARG A 7 1.25 -3.87 -0.12
C ARG A 7 1.80 -5.29 -0.05
N TYR A 8 1.84 -5.88 1.15
CA TYR A 8 2.27 -7.28 1.32
C TYR A 8 1.43 -8.23 0.45
N LEU A 9 0.11 -8.11 0.50
CA LEU A 9 -0.79 -8.93 -0.29
C LEU A 9 -0.61 -8.75 -1.80
N PHE A 10 -0.44 -7.51 -2.26
CA PHE A 10 -0.22 -7.20 -3.66
C PHE A 10 1.13 -7.73 -4.16
N ASP A 11 2.19 -7.63 -3.36
CA ASP A 11 3.51 -8.16 -3.71
C ASP A 11 3.48 -9.69 -3.88
N GLN A 12 2.71 -10.40 -3.04
CA GLN A 12 2.64 -11.87 -3.06
C GLN A 12 1.67 -12.43 -4.10
N HIS A 13 0.60 -11.71 -4.40
CA HIS A 13 -0.52 -12.28 -5.16
C HIS A 13 -0.92 -11.45 -6.40
N GLY A 14 -0.35 -10.25 -6.56
CA GLY A 14 -0.73 -9.31 -7.62
C GLY A 14 -2.05 -8.59 -7.34
N PHE A 15 -2.22 -7.42 -7.97
CA PHE A 15 -3.37 -6.54 -7.71
C PHE A 15 -4.71 -7.20 -8.02
N HIS A 16 -4.81 -7.95 -9.12
CA HIS A 16 -6.09 -8.54 -9.55
C HIS A 16 -6.59 -9.64 -8.59
N ASN A 17 -5.69 -10.40 -7.96
CA ASN A 17 -6.06 -11.55 -7.13
C ASN A 17 -6.38 -11.18 -5.67
N VAL A 18 -6.19 -9.92 -5.28
CA VAL A 18 -6.45 -9.44 -3.91
C VAL A 18 -7.70 -8.59 -3.88
N GLY A 19 -8.77 -9.10 -3.27
CA GLY A 19 -10.02 -8.36 -3.06
C GLY A 19 -10.02 -7.51 -1.78
N VAL A 20 -10.91 -6.52 -1.72
CA VAL A 20 -11.13 -5.66 -0.53
C VAL A 20 -11.46 -6.51 0.70
N ASP A 21 -12.22 -7.59 0.53
CA ASP A 21 -12.60 -8.51 1.60
C ASP A 21 -11.39 -9.12 2.31
N ARG A 22 -10.41 -9.57 1.52
CA ARG A 22 -9.18 -10.15 2.04
C ARG A 22 -8.35 -9.09 2.77
N ILE A 23 -8.22 -7.91 2.17
CA ILE A 23 -7.52 -6.78 2.79
C ILE A 23 -8.17 -6.41 4.12
N SER A 24 -9.50 -6.25 4.16
CA SER A 24 -10.25 -5.93 5.36
C SER A 24 -10.04 -6.98 6.46
N LYS A 25 -10.14 -8.26 6.11
CA LYS A 25 -9.93 -9.38 7.03
C LYS A 25 -8.51 -9.37 7.60
N GLU A 26 -7.49 -9.32 6.75
CA GLU A 26 -6.09 -9.39 7.18
C GLU A 26 -5.60 -8.10 7.84
N SER A 27 -6.26 -6.98 7.57
CA SER A 27 -6.01 -5.70 8.25
C SER A 27 -6.83 -5.57 9.53
N ASN A 28 -7.64 -6.55 9.92
CA ASN A 28 -8.54 -6.47 11.08
C ASN A 28 -9.41 -5.20 11.10
N VAL A 29 -10.00 -4.84 9.96
CA VAL A 29 -10.92 -3.72 9.81
C VAL A 29 -12.18 -4.15 9.07
N SER A 30 -13.30 -3.47 9.33
CA SER A 30 -14.51 -3.70 8.54
C SER A 30 -14.37 -3.17 7.11
N LYS A 31 -15.17 -3.68 6.16
CA LYS A 31 -15.26 -3.09 4.81
C LYS A 31 -15.71 -1.63 4.85
N MET A 32 -16.63 -1.29 5.76
CA MET A 32 -17.08 0.10 5.94
C MET A 32 -15.91 1.00 6.35
N THR A 33 -15.07 0.54 7.27
CA THR A 33 -13.85 1.24 7.66
C THR A 33 -12.89 1.36 6.48
N PHE A 34 -12.68 0.30 5.70
CA PHE A 34 -11.88 0.36 4.47
C PHE A 34 -12.38 1.49 3.55
N TYR A 35 -13.67 1.48 3.20
CA TYR A 35 -14.24 2.45 2.27
C TYR A 35 -14.31 3.88 2.85
N LYS A 36 -14.28 4.04 4.17
CA LYS A 36 -14.12 5.34 4.82
C LYS A 36 -12.76 5.97 4.54
N TYR A 37 -11.70 5.17 4.46
CA TYR A 37 -10.33 5.64 4.19
C TYR A 37 -9.98 5.63 2.70
N PHE A 38 -10.45 4.63 1.95
CA PHE A 38 -10.12 4.40 0.56
C PHE A 38 -11.40 4.31 -0.26
N LYS A 39 -11.63 5.30 -1.13
CA LYS A 39 -12.86 5.35 -1.95
C LYS A 39 -13.02 4.15 -2.89
N SER A 40 -11.91 3.51 -3.28
CA SER A 40 -11.90 2.28 -4.06
C SER A 40 -10.62 1.49 -3.82
N LYS A 41 -10.57 0.26 -4.34
CA LYS A 41 -9.35 -0.56 -4.34
C LYS A 41 -8.27 0.09 -5.21
N GLU A 42 -8.66 0.67 -6.34
CA GLU A 42 -7.77 1.36 -7.26
C GLU A 42 -7.10 2.56 -6.58
N LYS A 43 -7.86 3.33 -5.78
CA LYS A 43 -7.28 4.45 -5.02
C LYS A 43 -6.29 3.99 -3.95
N LEU A 44 -6.55 2.84 -3.32
CA LEU A 44 -5.58 2.22 -2.43
C LEU A 44 -4.31 1.77 -3.18
N ILE A 45 -4.45 1.19 -4.37
CA ILE A 45 -3.30 0.79 -5.19
C ILE A 45 -2.47 2.02 -5.58
N GLU A 46 -3.11 3.10 -6.03
CA GLU A 46 -2.45 4.37 -6.33
C GLU A 46 -1.64 4.88 -5.13
N LEU A 47 -2.24 4.92 -3.94
CA LEU A 47 -1.55 5.34 -2.71
C LEU A 47 -0.39 4.40 -2.33
N CYS A 48 -0.52 3.09 -2.56
CA CYS A 48 0.58 2.14 -2.37
C CYS A 48 1.76 2.44 -3.31
N LEU A 49 1.48 2.80 -4.57
CA LEU A 49 2.50 3.12 -5.57
C LEU A 49 3.18 4.46 -5.25
N GLU A 50 2.41 5.48 -4.89
CA GLU A 50 2.93 6.78 -4.44
C GLU A 50 3.86 6.61 -3.24
N PHE A 51 3.42 5.89 -2.21
CA PHE A 51 4.25 5.61 -1.02
C PHE A 51 5.54 4.85 -1.38
N HIS A 52 5.46 3.89 -2.30
CA HIS A 52 6.63 3.16 -2.75
C HIS A 52 7.61 4.06 -3.50
N GLN A 53 7.11 4.90 -4.40
CA GLN A 53 7.91 5.87 -5.14
C GLN A 53 8.60 6.87 -4.20
N GLU A 54 7.88 7.44 -3.24
CA GLU A 54 8.44 8.36 -2.25
C GLU A 54 9.54 7.69 -1.42
N THR A 55 9.31 6.44 -0.99
CA THR A 55 10.31 5.66 -0.24
C THR A 55 11.58 5.44 -1.07
N LEU A 56 11.44 5.10 -2.35
CA LEU A 56 12.59 4.92 -3.25
C LEU A 56 13.36 6.23 -3.45
N GLN A 57 12.64 7.35 -3.65
CA GLN A 57 13.27 8.67 -3.80
C GLN A 57 14.04 9.07 -2.54
N GLN A 58 13.49 8.81 -1.35
CA GLN A 58 14.16 9.05 -0.08
C GLN A 58 15.41 8.19 0.09
N GLN A 59 15.35 6.91 -0.28
CA GLN A 59 16.51 6.00 -0.22
C GLN A 59 17.63 6.43 -1.18
N VAL A 60 17.28 6.82 -2.41
CA VAL A 60 18.27 7.35 -3.36
C VAL A 60 18.90 8.64 -2.80
N SER A 61 18.08 9.55 -2.28
CA SER A 61 18.57 10.82 -1.72
C SER A 61 19.49 10.60 -0.51
N SER A 62 19.17 9.64 0.36
CA SER A 62 20.01 9.34 1.52
C SER A 62 21.37 8.79 1.11
N ILE A 63 21.41 7.89 0.12
CA ILE A 63 22.67 7.36 -0.45
C ILE A 63 23.51 8.49 -1.03
N LEU A 64 22.92 9.40 -1.81
CA LEU A 64 23.64 10.54 -2.41
C LEU A 64 24.16 11.51 -1.34
N SER A 65 23.40 11.73 -0.27
CA SER A 65 23.80 12.61 0.84
C SER A 65 24.84 12.00 1.79
N THR A 66 25.01 10.67 1.78
CA THR A 66 25.99 9.95 2.64
C THR A 66 27.37 9.84 1.99
N ASN A 67 27.47 10.08 0.67
CA ASN A 67 28.72 10.02 -0.10
C ASN A 67 29.34 11.41 -0.35
N LEU A 68 28.88 12.44 0.35
CA LEU A 68 29.46 13.80 0.44
C LEU A 68 29.89 14.05 1.88
#